data_AF-K0SYU4-F1
#
_entry.id   AF-K0SYU4-F1
#
_cell.length_a   1.000
_cell.length_b   1.000
_cell.length_c   1.000
_cell.angle_alpha   90.00
_cell.angle_beta   90.00
_cell.angle_gamma   90.00
#
_symmetry.space_group_name_H-M   'P 1'
#
loop_
_entity.id
_entity.type
_entity.pdbx_description
1 polymer ?
#
loop_
_entity_poly.entity_id
_entity_poly.type
_entity_poly.pdbx_seq_one_letter_code
_entity_poly.pdbx_strand_id
1 'polypeptide(L)'
;MLGRGALIKPWLPTEIKERRHWDISASERLDMLKEFVRYGLEHWGTDQKGINNTRRFLLEWLSFLHRYVPVGMLEVLPQKMNQRPPEHLCGRSDLETIMLSGNCADWIKLSEMLLGKCPDGFKFEPKHKANSFAKRE
;
A
#
# COMPACT_ATOMS: atom_id res chain seq x y z
N MET A 1 -3.28 -20.98 -4.71
CA MET A 1 -2.27 -19.95 -5.06
C MET A 1 -2.59 -18.67 -4.31
N LEU A 2 -1.64 -18.09 -3.56
CA LEU A 2 -1.86 -16.90 -2.70
C LEU A 2 -1.53 -15.56 -3.38
N GLY A 3 -1.51 -15.50 -4.72
CA GLY A 3 -0.92 -14.37 -5.47
C GLY A 3 -1.41 -12.99 -5.03
N ARG A 4 -2.71 -12.71 -5.18
CA ARG A 4 -3.28 -11.40 -4.82
C ARG A 4 -3.29 -11.14 -3.31
N GLY A 5 -3.47 -12.20 -2.51
CA GLY A 5 -3.49 -12.12 -1.05
C GLY A 5 -2.14 -11.65 -0.49
N ALA A 6 -1.03 -12.14 -1.04
CA ALA A 6 0.31 -11.72 -0.65
C ALA A 6 0.61 -10.24 -1.01
N LEU A 7 0.01 -9.71 -2.07
CA LEU A 7 0.14 -8.28 -2.43
C LEU A 7 -0.66 -7.36 -1.50
N ILE A 8 -1.84 -7.79 -1.06
CA ILE A 8 -2.66 -7.04 -0.08
C ILE A 8 -2.06 -7.17 1.32
N LYS A 9 -1.52 -8.35 1.65
CA LYS A 9 -1.03 -8.71 2.97
C LYS A 9 0.30 -9.47 2.88
N PRO A 10 1.43 -8.76 2.78
CA PRO A 10 2.76 -9.36 2.64
C PRO A 10 3.15 -10.32 3.76
N TRP A 11 2.66 -10.07 4.98
CA TRP A 11 2.88 -10.92 6.16
C TRP A 11 1.91 -12.10 6.28
N LEU A 12 1.05 -12.34 5.29
CA LEU A 12 0.14 -13.49 5.26
C LEU A 12 0.85 -14.85 5.45
N PRO A 13 2.05 -15.10 4.90
CA PRO A 13 2.78 -16.34 5.17
C PRO A 13 3.09 -16.53 6.67
N THR A 14 3.44 -15.44 7.37
CA THR A 14 3.68 -15.47 8.83
C THR A 14 2.42 -15.84 9.58
N GLU A 15 1.27 -15.25 9.24
CA GLU A 15 -0.02 -15.60 9.85
C GLU A 15 -0.41 -17.05 9.62
N ILE A 16 -0.20 -17.59 8.42
CA ILE A 16 -0.49 -18.99 8.10
C ILE A 16 0.41 -19.91 8.94
N LYS A 17 1.71 -19.60 9.00
CA LYS A 17 2.70 -20.38 9.76
C LYS A 17 2.38 -20.36 11.26
N GLU A 18 2.05 -19.20 11.81
CA GLU A 18 1.83 -18.99 13.24
C GLU A 18 0.37 -19.21 13.66
N ARG A 19 -0.53 -19.46 12.71
CA ARG A 19 -1.98 -19.63 12.92
C ARG A 19 -2.61 -18.51 13.75
N ARG A 20 -2.18 -17.27 13.51
CA ARG A 20 -2.70 -16.07 14.20
C ARG A 20 -3.03 -14.96 13.22
N HIS A 21 -3.92 -14.06 13.64
CA HIS A 21 -4.10 -12.78 12.98
C HIS A 21 -3.11 -11.76 13.56
N TRP A 22 -2.44 -11.03 12.68
CA TRP A 22 -1.50 -9.99 13.05
C TRP A 22 -2.10 -8.62 12.71
N ASP A 23 -2.39 -7.86 13.76
CA ASP A 23 -2.79 -6.46 13.66
C ASP A 23 -1.57 -5.56 13.54
N ILE A 24 -1.02 -5.44 12.33
CA ILE A 24 0.18 -4.63 12.07
C ILE A 24 -0.15 -3.14 12.16
N SER A 25 0.72 -2.35 12.77
CA SER A 25 0.58 -0.91 12.85
C SER A 25 0.91 -0.22 11.52
N ALA A 26 0.47 1.03 11.36
CA ALA A 26 0.85 1.84 10.19
C ALA A 26 2.36 2.09 10.11
N SER A 27 3.05 2.22 11.24
CA SER A 27 4.50 2.42 11.30
C SER A 27 5.26 1.17 10.84
N GLU A 28 4.90 -0.01 11.34
CA GLU A 28 5.50 -1.27 10.87
C GLU A 28 5.25 -1.46 9.37
N ARG A 29 4.05 -1.10 8.87
CA ARG A 29 3.78 -1.12 7.42
C ARG A 29 4.68 -0.16 6.66
N LEU A 30 4.90 1.05 7.16
CA LEU A 30 5.80 2.03 6.56
C LEU A 30 7.24 1.52 6.52
N ASP A 31 7.69 0.82 7.57
CA ASP A 31 9.03 0.24 7.60
C ASP A 31 9.23 -0.83 6.52
N MET A 32 8.21 -1.65 6.23
CA MET A 32 8.27 -2.56 5.09
C MET A 32 8.36 -1.81 3.74
N LEU A 33 7.67 -0.67 3.60
CA LEU A 33 7.77 0.15 2.39
C LEU A 33 9.17 0.76 2.25
N LYS A 34 9.80 1.19 3.36
CA LYS A 34 11.20 1.65 3.36
C LYS A 34 12.13 0.54 2.92
N GLU A 35 11.93 -0.69 3.41
CA GLU A 35 12.74 -1.83 3.02
C GLU A 35 12.57 -2.17 1.53
N PHE A 36 11.34 -2.16 1.01
CA PHE A 36 11.06 -2.31 -0.42
C PHE A 36 11.77 -1.24 -1.25
N VAL A 37 11.71 0.03 -0.83
CA VAL A 37 12.39 1.13 -1.51
C VAL A 37 13.90 0.93 -1.49
N ARG A 38 14.49 0.54 -0.35
CA ARG A 38 15.92 0.25 -0.25
C ARG A 38 16.34 -0.82 -1.26
N TYR A 39 15.65 -1.96 -1.31
CA TYR A 39 15.94 -3.01 -2.29
C TYR A 39 15.73 -2.55 -3.73
N GLY A 40 14.70 -1.73 -3.99
CA GLY A 40 14.47 -1.15 -5.31
C GLY A 40 15.63 -0.26 -5.76
N LEU A 41 16.14 0.60 -4.88
CA LEU A 41 17.28 1.47 -5.17
C LEU A 41 18.60 0.70 -5.30
N GLU A 42 18.80 -0.36 -4.53
CA GLU A 42 19.94 -1.28 -4.69
C GLU A 42 19.91 -1.99 -6.05
N HIS A 43 18.71 -2.34 -6.54
CA HIS A 43 18.54 -3.07 -7.79
C HIS A 43 18.55 -2.17 -9.04
N TRP A 44 17.84 -1.04 -9.02
CA TRP A 44 17.69 -0.16 -10.18
C TRP A 44 18.61 1.07 -10.17
N GLY A 45 19.26 1.35 -9.05
CA GLY A 45 20.11 2.52 -8.86
C GLY A 45 19.39 3.70 -8.20
N THR A 46 20.20 4.68 -7.79
CA THR A 46 19.77 5.94 -7.17
C THR A 46 19.73 7.11 -8.15
N ASP A 47 19.98 6.86 -9.43
CA ASP A 47 19.78 7.83 -10.49
C ASP A 47 18.28 8.08 -10.73
N GLN A 48 17.95 9.12 -11.49
CA GLN A 48 16.55 9.48 -11.73
C GLN A 48 15.74 8.33 -12.35
N LYS A 49 16.38 7.53 -13.22
CA LYS A 49 15.75 6.37 -13.85
C LYS A 49 15.47 5.28 -12.82
N GLY A 50 16.43 4.97 -11.95
CA GLY A 50 16.26 4.01 -10.87
C GLY A 50 15.17 4.42 -9.89
N ILE A 51 15.18 5.68 -9.44
CA ILE A 51 14.13 6.23 -8.56
C ILE A 51 12.75 6.13 -9.21
N ASN A 52 12.62 6.49 -10.49
CA ASN A 52 11.34 6.42 -11.20
C ASN A 52 10.83 4.99 -11.36
N ASN A 53 11.72 4.02 -11.61
CA ASN A 53 11.37 2.61 -11.65
C ASN A 53 10.89 2.11 -10.28
N THR A 54 11.65 2.38 -9.22
CA THR A 54 11.25 2.02 -7.83
C THR A 54 9.90 2.62 -7.47
N ARG A 55 9.70 3.92 -7.76
CA ARG A 55 8.43 4.62 -7.51
C ARG A 55 7.27 3.97 -8.24
N ARG A 56 7.47 3.61 -9.51
CA ARG A 56 6.41 2.97 -10.30
C ARG A 56 5.99 1.64 -9.67
N PHE A 57 6.92 0.75 -9.33
CA PHE A 57 6.58 -0.53 -8.71
C PHE A 57 6.00 -0.37 -7.30
N LEU A 58 6.48 0.61 -6.53
CA LEU A 58 5.91 0.96 -5.23
C LEU A 58 4.44 1.37 -5.36
N LEU A 59 4.11 2.25 -6.31
CA LEU A 59 2.73 2.71 -6.55
C LEU A 59 1.81 1.58 -7.03
N GLU A 60 2.32 0.69 -7.89
CA GLU A 60 1.57 -0.51 -8.29
C GLU A 60 1.30 -1.40 -7.07
N TRP A 61 2.25 -1.56 -6.15
CA TRP A 61 2.03 -2.33 -4.93
C TRP A 61 1.05 -1.67 -3.96
N LEU A 62 1.13 -0.34 -3.76
CA LEU A 62 0.18 0.43 -2.95
C LEU A 62 -1.27 0.28 -3.45
N SER A 63 -1.46 0.13 -4.76
CA SER A 63 -2.78 -0.18 -5.36
C SER A 63 -3.36 -1.54 -4.90
N PHE A 64 -2.55 -2.44 -4.36
CA PHE A 64 -3.02 -3.66 -3.68
C PHE A 64 -3.09 -3.48 -2.17
N LEU A 65 -2.05 -2.87 -1.58
CA LEU A 65 -1.87 -2.77 -0.14
C LEU A 65 -2.98 -1.98 0.55
N HIS A 66 -3.53 -0.94 -0.10
CA HIS A 66 -4.60 -0.11 0.49
C HIS A 66 -5.88 -0.87 0.86
N ARG A 67 -6.06 -2.08 0.30
CA ARG A 67 -7.23 -2.92 0.59
C ARG A 67 -7.12 -3.66 1.92
N TYR A 68 -5.95 -3.65 2.56
CA TYR A 68 -5.79 -4.18 3.91
C TYR A 68 -6.46 -3.26 4.93
N VAL A 69 -7.36 -3.81 5.73
CA VAL A 69 -7.92 -3.15 6.91
C VAL A 69 -7.28 -3.74 8.16
N PRO A 70 -6.80 -2.91 9.11
CA PRO A 70 -6.32 -3.37 10.41
C PRO A 70 -7.29 -4.32 11.09
N VAL A 71 -6.76 -5.37 11.70
CA VAL A 71 -7.55 -6.45 12.31
C VAL A 71 -8.40 -5.90 13.46
N GLY A 72 -7.84 -4.97 14.25
CA GLY A 72 -8.56 -4.31 15.34
C GLY A 72 -9.72 -3.42 14.90
N MET A 73 -9.86 -3.13 13.60
CA MET A 73 -10.98 -2.35 13.04
C MET A 73 -12.07 -3.22 12.41
N LEU A 74 -11.88 -4.55 12.34
CA LEU A 74 -12.83 -5.45 11.72
C LEU A 74 -13.76 -6.06 12.77
N GLU A 75 -15.07 -5.97 12.54
CA GLU A 75 -16.08 -6.64 13.36
C GLU A 75 -16.04 -8.17 13.21
N VAL A 76 -15.67 -8.65 12.01
CA VAL A 76 -15.63 -10.08 11.67
C VAL A 76 -14.28 -10.41 11.04
N LEU A 77 -13.64 -11.45 11.58
CA LEU A 77 -12.38 -11.99 11.07
C LEU A 77 -12.58 -13.36 10.40
N PRO A 78 -11.79 -13.70 9.36
CA PRO A 78 -10.81 -12.85 8.67
C PRO A 78 -11.46 -11.96 7.60
N GLN A 79 -10.78 -10.87 7.22
CA GLN A 79 -11.15 -10.06 6.05
C GLN A 79 -11.19 -10.93 4.79
N LYS A 80 -12.31 -10.91 4.07
CA LYS A 80 -12.42 -11.66 2.79
C LYS A 80 -11.67 -10.92 1.69
N MET A 81 -11.02 -11.64 0.77
CA MET A 81 -10.18 -11.03 -0.29
C MET A 81 -10.94 -10.05 -1.21
N ASN A 82 -12.24 -10.27 -1.41
CA ASN A 82 -13.10 -9.41 -2.22
C ASN A 82 -13.83 -8.33 -1.40
N GLN A 83 -13.68 -8.36 -0.07
CA GLN A 83 -14.28 -7.37 0.81
C GLN A 83 -13.60 -6.02 0.55
N ARG A 84 -14.41 -5.01 0.27
CA ARG A 84 -13.94 -3.65 0.11
C ARG A 84 -14.17 -2.90 1.41
N PRO A 85 -13.16 -2.18 1.92
CA PRO A 85 -13.38 -1.26 3.03
C PRO A 85 -14.41 -0.20 2.62
N PRO A 86 -15.28 0.25 3.54
CA PRO A 86 -16.15 1.41 3.28
C PRO A 86 -15.33 2.65 2.92
N GLU A 87 -15.81 3.49 2.00
CA GLU A 87 -15.09 4.69 1.56
C GLU A 87 -14.90 5.74 2.67
N HIS A 88 -15.77 5.71 3.69
CA HIS A 88 -15.70 6.60 4.85
C HIS A 88 -14.84 6.04 6.00
N LEU A 89 -14.19 4.88 5.82
CA LEU A 89 -13.38 4.27 6.86
C LEU A 89 -12.14 5.12 7.12
N CYS A 90 -12.03 5.65 8.33
CA CYS A 90 -10.85 6.37 8.81
C CYS A 90 -9.94 5.41 9.58
N GLY A 91 -8.64 5.49 9.36
CA GLY A 91 -7.64 4.70 10.09
C GLY A 91 -7.50 5.12 11.55
N ARG A 92 -6.77 4.31 12.34
CA ARG A 92 -6.43 4.65 13.73
C ARG A 92 -5.48 5.85 13.85
N SER A 93 -4.86 6.26 12.75
CA SER A 93 -3.95 7.41 12.64
C SER A 93 -4.00 8.00 11.23
N ASP A 94 -3.50 9.22 11.05
CA ASP A 94 -3.44 9.88 9.74
C ASP A 94 -2.69 9.06 8.69
N LEU A 95 -1.57 8.43 9.09
CA LEU A 95 -0.80 7.56 8.21
C LEU A 95 -1.62 6.35 7.79
N GLU A 96 -2.37 5.76 8.72
CA GLU A 96 -3.24 4.64 8.42
C GLU A 96 -4.37 5.02 7.48
N THR A 97 -4.96 6.20 7.67
CA THR A 97 -5.99 6.75 6.79
C THR A 97 -5.46 6.94 5.36
N ILE A 98 -4.26 7.50 5.20
CA ILE A 98 -3.62 7.63 3.88
C ILE A 98 -3.35 6.25 3.27
N MET A 99 -2.88 5.27 4.07
CA MET A 99 -2.64 3.91 3.59
C MET A 99 -3.92 3.16 3.22
N LEU A 100 -5.08 3.49 3.80
CA LEU A 100 -6.38 2.92 3.45
C LEU A 100 -7.01 3.59 2.22
N SER A 101 -6.52 4.76 1.83
CA SER A 101 -7.10 5.54 0.74
C SER A 101 -7.04 4.79 -0.59
N GLY A 102 -8.16 4.77 -1.30
CA GLY A 102 -8.24 4.32 -2.69
C GLY A 102 -7.77 5.36 -3.71
N ASN A 103 -7.36 6.56 -3.27
CA ASN A 103 -6.98 7.66 -4.15
C ASN A 103 -5.49 7.58 -4.54
N CYS A 104 -5.20 7.65 -5.85
CA CYS A 104 -3.82 7.64 -6.34
C CYS A 104 -2.98 8.81 -5.82
N ALA A 105 -3.59 9.96 -5.54
CA ALA A 105 -2.87 11.11 -4.98
C ALA A 105 -2.25 10.80 -3.61
N ASP A 106 -2.94 10.01 -2.78
CA ASP A 106 -2.45 9.59 -1.47
C ASP A 106 -1.31 8.57 -1.59
N TRP A 107 -1.37 7.69 -2.58
CA TRP A 107 -0.26 6.76 -2.89
C TRP A 107 0.97 7.51 -3.39
N ILE A 108 0.78 8.55 -4.22
CA ILE A 108 1.85 9.44 -4.65
C ILE A 108 2.47 10.11 -3.43
N LYS A 109 1.67 10.67 -2.53
CA LYS A 109 2.15 11.28 -1.28
C LYS A 109 2.98 10.32 -0.43
N LEU A 110 2.53 9.07 -0.26
CA LEU A 110 3.32 8.02 0.41
C LEU A 110 4.65 7.75 -0.30
N SER A 111 4.64 7.70 -1.64
CA SER A 111 5.87 7.52 -2.41
C SER A 111 6.83 8.70 -2.26
N GLU A 112 6.32 9.93 -2.13
CA GLU A 112 7.13 11.13 -1.94
C GLU A 112 7.80 11.17 -0.56
N MET A 113 7.13 10.66 0.47
CA MET A 113 7.72 10.49 1.79
C MET A 113 8.93 9.56 1.79
N LEU A 114 9.01 8.62 0.84
CA LEU A 114 10.04 7.57 0.79
C LEU A 114 11.14 7.83 -0.25
N LEU A 115 10.78 8.41 -1.40
CA LEU A 115 11.65 8.57 -2.58
C LEU A 115 11.92 10.04 -2.93
N GLY A 116 11.43 10.98 -2.11
CA GLY A 116 11.45 12.41 -2.40
C GLY A 116 10.37 12.82 -3.41
N LYS A 117 10.28 14.14 -3.67
CA LYS A 117 9.23 14.74 -4.50
C LYS A 117 9.18 14.13 -5.89
N CYS A 118 7.96 14.01 -6.43
CA CYS A 118 7.77 13.66 -7.82
C CYS A 118 8.10 14.85 -8.73
N PRO A 119 8.49 14.61 -10.00
CA PRO A 119 8.55 15.67 -11.01
C PRO A 119 7.19 16.36 -11.18
N ASP A 120 7.23 17.63 -11.56
CA ASP A 120 6.00 18.38 -11.82
C ASP A 120 5.15 17.70 -12.90
N GLY A 121 3.86 17.59 -12.63
CA GLY A 121 2.91 16.93 -13.54
C GLY A 121 2.97 15.40 -13.56
N PHE A 122 3.70 14.76 -12.64
CA PHE A 122 3.69 13.31 -12.51
C PHE A 122 2.26 12.79 -12.23
N LYS A 123 1.83 11.83 -13.06
CA LYS A 123 0.54 11.14 -12.91
C LYS A 123 0.77 9.64 -12.83
N PHE A 124 0.06 8.99 -11.92
CA PHE A 124 0.04 7.55 -11.79
C PHE A 124 -1.37 7.03 -12.02
N GLU A 125 -1.49 6.07 -12.94
CA GLU A 125 -2.71 5.32 -13.17
C GLU A 125 -2.40 3.83 -12.94
N PRO A 126 -3.11 3.16 -12.02
CA PRO A 126 -2.86 1.76 -11.72
C PRO A 126 -3.18 0.88 -12.93
N LYS A 127 -2.26 -0.04 -13.27
CA LYS A 127 -2.40 -0.91 -14.46
C LYS A 127 -3.61 -1.84 -14.39
N HIS A 128 -3.89 -2.34 -13.20
CA HIS A 128 -5.12 -3.07 -12.93
C HIS A 128 -6.16 -2.02 -12.59
N LYS A 129 -7.39 -2.14 -13.10
CA LYS A 129 -8.56 -1.32 -12.72
C LYS A 129 -8.90 -1.42 -11.21
N ALA A 130 -7.94 -1.20 -10.33
CA ALA A 130 -8.16 -0.71 -8.99
C ALA A 130 -8.84 0.62 -9.24
N ASN A 131 -10.18 0.62 -9.15
CA ASN A 131 -11.00 1.81 -9.31
C ASN A 131 -10.51 2.81 -8.26
N SER A 132 -9.56 3.66 -8.62
CA SER A 132 -9.17 4.79 -7.80
C SER A 132 -10.29 5.79 -7.95
N PHE A 133 -11.14 5.85 -6.94
CA PHE A 133 -12.20 6.82 -6.91
C PHE A 133 -11.55 8.18 -6.62
N ALA A 134 -11.51 9.05 -7.63
CA ALA A 134 -11.45 10.47 -7.35
C ALA A 134 -12.70 10.80 -6.55
N LYS A 135 -12.55 11.45 -5.39
CA LYS A 135 -13.69 11.98 -4.62
C LYS A 135 -14.60 12.72 -5.60
N ARG A 136 -15.82 12.21 -5.81
CA ARG A 136 -16.87 13.00 -6.44
C ARG A 136 -17.25 14.07 -5.42
N GLU A 137 -17.07 15.32 -5.80
CA GLU A 137 -17.63 16.48 -5.08
C GLU A 137 -19.15 16.38 -5.00
#